data_AF-A0A2G5CNG7-F1
#
_entry.id   AF-A0A2G5CNG7-F1
#
_cell.length_a   1.000
_cell.length_b   1.000
_cell.length_c   1.000
_cell.angle_alpha   90.00
_cell.angle_beta   90.00
_cell.angle_gamma   90.00
#
_symmetry.space_group_name_H-M   'P 1'
#
loop_
_entity.id
_entity.type
_entity.pdbx_description
1 polymer ?
#
loop_
_entity_poly.entity_id
_entity_poly.type
_entity_poly.pdbx_seq_one_letter_code
_entity_poly.pdbx_strand_id
1 'polypeptide(L)'
;MCDQLGHCGDECQWVYSHCKKTNCEGIMRLTTSNTPENLARKFLRCHLCGKFKWLDEAMRDEATTSSSSVKGCFICDDLDHWKKDCEWVDSECRTKGCKGRRNVKTSGKQGTVGDKYLKCYTCGNFQWLREAKKEKEKATEDFQNHVNAIVTVKMDFQEFCDHFAGTRINKK
;
A
#
# COMPACT_ATOMS: atom_id res chain seq x y z
N MET A 1 -5.22 -19.90 -17.05
CA MET A 1 -5.11 -18.66 -16.25
C MET A 1 -6.33 -18.53 -15.34
N CYS A 2 -6.26 -17.74 -14.28
CA CYS A 2 -7.34 -17.57 -13.29
C CYS A 2 -8.32 -16.43 -13.63
N ASP A 3 -8.26 -15.92 -14.86
CA ASP A 3 -9.14 -14.91 -15.50
C ASP A 3 -9.25 -13.56 -14.77
N GLN A 4 -8.39 -13.33 -13.78
CA GLN A 4 -8.27 -12.06 -13.08
C GLN A 4 -7.40 -11.09 -13.88
N LEU A 5 -7.79 -9.81 -13.88
CA LEU A 5 -7.01 -8.75 -14.50
C LEU A 5 -5.81 -8.39 -13.62
N GLY A 6 -4.67 -8.07 -14.25
CA GLY A 6 -3.53 -7.45 -13.57
C GLY A 6 -2.40 -8.39 -13.12
N HIS A 7 -2.38 -9.65 -13.56
CA HIS A 7 -1.23 -10.54 -13.40
C HIS A 7 -1.20 -11.66 -14.47
N CYS A 8 -0.02 -12.19 -14.78
CA CYS A 8 0.13 -13.34 -15.70
C CYS A 8 -0.07 -14.67 -14.96
N GLY A 9 -0.24 -15.78 -15.70
CA GLY A 9 -0.58 -17.08 -15.12
C GLY A 9 0.43 -17.64 -14.10
N ASP A 10 1.69 -17.24 -14.23
CA ASP A 10 2.82 -17.52 -13.33
C ASP A 10 2.82 -16.65 -12.06
N GLU A 11 2.14 -15.50 -12.09
CA GLU A 11 1.99 -14.57 -10.97
C GLU A 11 0.64 -14.73 -10.24
N CYS A 12 -0.20 -15.70 -10.66
CA CYS A 12 -1.51 -15.89 -10.05
C CYS A 12 -1.39 -16.53 -8.66
N GLN A 13 -1.70 -15.75 -7.62
CA GLN A 13 -1.69 -16.16 -6.20
C GLN A 13 -2.45 -17.47 -5.90
N TRP A 14 -3.40 -17.84 -6.76
CA TRP A 14 -4.22 -19.04 -6.61
C TRP A 14 -3.61 -20.28 -7.28
N VAL A 15 -2.85 -20.08 -8.35
CA VAL A 15 -2.22 -21.16 -9.11
C VAL A 15 -0.96 -21.58 -8.37
N TYR A 16 -0.84 -22.87 -8.06
CA TYR A 16 0.30 -23.45 -7.32
C TYR A 16 0.43 -23.00 -5.85
N SER A 17 -0.62 -22.47 -5.24
CA SER A 17 -0.65 -22.17 -3.80
C SER A 17 -0.51 -23.43 -2.94
N HIS A 18 0.04 -23.32 -1.72
CA HIS A 18 0.16 -24.47 -0.81
C HIS A 18 -1.20 -24.93 -0.26
N CYS A 19 -1.35 -26.24 -0.06
CA CYS A 19 -2.54 -26.80 0.56
C CYS A 19 -2.63 -26.39 2.03
N LYS A 20 -3.71 -25.67 2.39
CA LYS A 20 -4.02 -25.30 3.78
C LYS A 20 -4.58 -26.47 4.61
N LYS A 21 -4.16 -27.72 4.37
CA LYS A 21 -4.52 -28.87 5.21
C LYS A 21 -3.34 -29.15 6.13
N THR A 22 -3.61 -29.33 7.42
CA THR A 22 -2.59 -29.72 8.40
C THR A 22 -1.86 -30.98 7.92
N ASN A 23 -0.53 -30.96 7.99
CA ASN A 23 0.37 -32.05 7.54
C ASN A 23 0.24 -32.39 6.04
N CYS A 24 -0.06 -31.42 5.19
CA CYS A 24 -0.09 -31.61 3.74
C CYS A 24 0.76 -30.58 3.01
N GLU A 25 1.87 -31.03 2.41
CA GLU A 25 2.79 -30.18 1.64
C GLU A 25 2.39 -30.02 0.17
N GLY A 26 1.26 -30.59 -0.23
CA GLY A 26 0.82 -30.59 -1.63
C GLY A 26 0.45 -29.19 -2.14
N ILE A 27 0.63 -28.95 -3.44
CA ILE A 27 0.20 -27.72 -4.11
C ILE A 27 -1.25 -27.82 -4.62
N MET A 28 -1.95 -26.68 -4.61
CA MET A 28 -3.28 -26.51 -5.17
C MET A 28 -3.16 -26.21 -6.66
N ARG A 29 -3.78 -27.04 -7.48
CA ARG A 29 -3.84 -26.87 -8.93
C ARG A 29 -5.17 -26.25 -9.32
N LEU A 30 -5.13 -25.31 -10.25
CA LEU A 30 -6.32 -24.70 -10.81
C LEU A 30 -6.84 -25.53 -11.98
N THR A 31 -8.11 -25.89 -11.93
CA THR A 31 -8.79 -26.71 -12.94
C THR A 31 -10.11 -26.05 -13.32
N THR A 32 -10.58 -26.32 -14.53
CA THR A 32 -11.90 -25.89 -15.02
C THR A 32 -12.84 -27.10 -15.03
N SER A 33 -14.02 -26.94 -14.44
CA SER A 33 -15.05 -27.97 -14.38
C SER A 33 -15.69 -28.18 -15.76
N ASN A 34 -15.96 -29.44 -16.06
CA ASN A 34 -16.64 -29.90 -17.26
C ASN A 34 -18.00 -30.57 -16.94
N THR A 35 -18.48 -30.50 -15.70
CA THR A 35 -19.78 -31.06 -15.35
C THR A 35 -20.91 -30.17 -15.87
N PRO A 36 -22.06 -30.74 -16.30
CA PRO A 36 -23.18 -29.96 -16.82
C PRO A 36 -23.66 -28.85 -15.86
N GLU A 37 -23.68 -29.15 -14.56
CA GLU A 37 -24.21 -28.24 -13.52
C GLU A 37 -23.24 -27.12 -13.14
N ASN A 38 -21.94 -27.29 -13.43
CA ASN A 38 -20.90 -26.33 -13.07
C ASN A 38 -19.94 -26.11 -14.26
N LEU A 39 -20.49 -26.05 -15.47
CA LEU A 39 -19.70 -25.96 -16.70
C LEU A 39 -18.83 -24.70 -16.69
N ALA A 40 -17.57 -24.85 -17.06
CA ALA A 40 -16.57 -23.78 -17.10
C ALA A 40 -16.23 -23.13 -15.74
N ARG A 41 -16.84 -23.58 -14.63
CA ARG A 41 -16.51 -23.06 -13.29
C ARG A 41 -15.13 -23.54 -12.85
N LYS A 42 -14.31 -22.65 -12.28
CA LYS A 42 -12.94 -22.97 -11.87
C LYS A 42 -12.84 -23.39 -10.42
N PHE A 43 -11.97 -24.35 -10.14
CA PHE A 43 -11.72 -24.86 -8.80
C PHE A 43 -10.25 -25.18 -8.56
N LEU A 44 -9.87 -25.17 -7.29
CA LEU A 44 -8.57 -25.54 -6.79
C LEU A 44 -8.64 -26.96 -6.22
N ARG A 45 -7.70 -27.83 -6.61
CA ARG A 45 -7.56 -29.17 -6.06
C ARG A 45 -6.12 -29.49 -5.69
N CYS A 46 -5.90 -29.93 -4.46
CA CYS A 46 -4.59 -30.38 -4.01
C CYS A 46 -4.17 -31.67 -4.75
N HIS A 47 -2.94 -31.72 -5.27
CA HIS A 47 -2.46 -32.92 -5.96
C HIS A 47 -2.10 -34.09 -5.03
N LEU A 48 -1.85 -33.85 -3.73
CA LEU A 48 -1.55 -34.93 -2.77
C LEU A 48 -2.80 -35.41 -2.06
N CYS A 49 -3.50 -34.52 -1.36
CA CYS A 49 -4.61 -34.93 -0.49
C CYS A 49 -6.00 -34.78 -1.13
N GLY A 50 -6.08 -34.28 -2.36
CA GLY A 50 -7.34 -34.10 -3.07
C GLY A 50 -8.25 -33.00 -2.53
N LYS A 51 -7.82 -32.22 -1.51
CA LYS A 51 -8.60 -31.11 -0.93
C LYS A 51 -9.06 -30.18 -2.04
N PHE A 52 -10.37 -29.97 -2.08
CA PHE A 52 -11.08 -29.24 -3.12
C PHE A 52 -11.57 -27.90 -2.55
N LYS A 53 -11.59 -26.87 -3.39
CA LYS A 53 -12.26 -25.60 -3.10
C LYS A 53 -12.61 -24.90 -4.41
N TRP A 54 -13.80 -24.30 -4.51
CA TRP A 54 -14.11 -23.48 -5.68
C TRP A 54 -13.26 -22.21 -5.70
N LEU A 55 -12.86 -21.74 -6.88
CA LEU A 55 -11.98 -20.57 -7.00
C LEU A 55 -12.67 -19.30 -6.46
N ASP A 56 -13.95 -19.12 -6.77
CA ASP A 56 -14.75 -17.99 -6.30
C ASP A 56 -14.97 -18.02 -4.77
N GLU A 57 -15.09 -19.21 -4.18
CA GLU A 57 -15.12 -19.39 -2.73
C GLU A 57 -13.76 -19.11 -2.10
N ALA A 58 -12.66 -19.52 -2.74
CA ALA A 58 -11.33 -19.19 -2.26
C ALA A 58 -11.11 -17.68 -2.24
N MET A 59 -11.54 -16.97 -3.29
CA MET A 59 -11.51 -15.51 -3.38
C MET A 59 -12.38 -14.85 -2.31
N ARG A 60 -13.62 -15.34 -2.10
CA ARG A 60 -14.50 -14.86 -1.03
C ARG A 60 -13.94 -15.13 0.36
N ASP A 61 -13.32 -16.28 0.58
CA ASP A 61 -12.77 -16.63 1.88
C ASP A 61 -11.56 -15.78 2.21
N GLU A 62 -10.68 -15.44 1.27
CA GLU A 62 -9.66 -14.42 1.55
C GLU A 62 -10.32 -13.06 1.83
N ALA A 63 -11.43 -12.71 1.15
CA ALA A 63 -12.22 -11.53 1.49
C ALA A 63 -12.93 -11.63 2.85
N THR A 64 -13.20 -12.83 3.37
CA THR A 64 -13.96 -13.09 4.61
C THR A 64 -13.07 -13.42 5.81
N THR A 65 -11.86 -13.94 5.59
CA THR A 65 -10.77 -13.91 6.59
C THR A 65 -10.24 -12.48 6.75
N SER A 66 -10.65 -11.57 5.85
CA SER A 66 -10.58 -10.12 5.96
C SER A 66 -11.85 -9.51 6.57
N SER A 67 -12.60 -10.24 7.39
CA SER A 67 -13.73 -9.70 8.19
C SER A 67 -13.29 -8.88 9.42
N SER A 68 -12.13 -8.25 9.33
CA SER A 68 -11.99 -6.86 9.78
C SER A 68 -11.96 -6.02 8.53
N SER A 69 -13.05 -5.29 8.25
CA SER A 69 -13.19 -4.33 7.16
C SER A 69 -11.91 -3.54 6.86
N VAL A 70 -11.03 -4.04 5.99
CA VAL A 70 -9.87 -3.26 5.55
C VAL A 70 -10.34 -2.41 4.37
N LYS A 71 -11.10 -1.35 4.66
CA LYS A 71 -11.04 -0.16 3.80
C LYS A 71 -9.57 0.20 3.74
N GLY A 72 -8.92 0.10 2.59
CA GLY A 72 -7.50 0.41 2.50
C GLY A 72 -6.79 0.00 1.23
N CYS A 73 -5.62 0.58 1.04
CA CYS A 73 -4.74 0.40 -0.07
C CYS A 73 -3.82 -0.79 0.18
N PHE A 74 -4.09 -1.91 -0.49
CA PHE A 74 -3.25 -3.12 -0.43
C PHE A 74 -1.80 -2.90 -0.91
N ILE A 75 -1.48 -1.74 -1.50
CA ILE A 75 -0.13 -1.41 -1.95
C ILE A 75 0.69 -0.78 -0.85
N CYS A 76 0.15 0.19 -0.10
CA CYS A 76 0.89 0.85 0.98
C CYS A 76 0.41 0.50 2.39
N ASP A 77 -0.63 -0.33 2.52
CA ASP A 77 -1.25 -0.76 3.77
C ASP A 77 -1.95 0.36 4.57
N ASP A 78 -2.21 1.51 3.94
CA ASP A 78 -3.00 2.60 4.55
C ASP A 78 -4.50 2.34 4.37
N LEU A 79 -5.32 2.78 5.33
CA LEU A 79 -6.76 2.52 5.32
C LEU A 79 -7.59 3.61 4.59
N ASP A 80 -6.96 4.75 4.33
CA ASP A 80 -7.67 5.99 3.95
C ASP A 80 -7.94 6.12 2.45
N HIS A 81 -7.39 5.23 1.62
CA HIS A 81 -7.52 5.32 0.17
C HIS A 81 -7.51 3.95 -0.51
N TRP A 82 -7.96 3.89 -1.77
CA TRP A 82 -7.89 2.71 -2.62
C TRP A 82 -6.60 2.72 -3.44
N LYS A 83 -6.17 1.56 -3.97
CA LYS A 83 -4.94 1.42 -4.78
C LYS A 83 -4.81 2.48 -5.90
N LYS A 84 -5.90 2.81 -6.58
CA LYS A 84 -5.90 3.78 -7.69
C LYS A 84 -5.55 5.21 -7.25
N ASP A 85 -5.81 5.52 -5.98
CA ASP A 85 -5.58 6.83 -5.36
C ASP A 85 -4.32 6.80 -4.47
N CYS A 86 -3.50 5.75 -4.59
CA CYS A 86 -2.31 5.58 -3.77
C CYS A 86 -1.19 6.49 -4.26
N GLU A 87 -0.81 7.45 -3.43
CA GLU A 87 0.28 8.40 -3.69
C GLU A 87 1.65 7.76 -3.93
N TRP A 88 1.84 6.50 -3.49
CA TRP A 88 3.09 5.77 -3.66
C TRP A 88 3.18 5.07 -5.02
N VAL A 89 2.05 4.87 -5.69
CA VAL A 89 1.96 4.30 -7.04
C VAL A 89 2.21 5.41 -8.07
N ASP A 90 3.06 5.11 -9.04
CA ASP A 90 3.47 6.01 -10.12
C ASP A 90 3.98 7.38 -9.63
N SER A 91 4.64 7.39 -8.47
CA SER A 91 5.20 8.60 -7.89
C SER A 91 6.46 9.06 -8.62
N GLU A 92 6.80 10.34 -8.47
CA GLU A 92 8.02 10.90 -9.08
C GLU A 92 9.29 10.34 -8.44
N CYS A 93 10.35 10.22 -9.23
CA CYS A 93 11.64 9.80 -8.72
C CYS A 93 12.26 10.87 -7.81
N ARG A 94 12.83 10.42 -6.69
CA ARG A 94 13.59 11.27 -5.75
C ARG A 94 14.92 11.77 -6.33
N THR A 95 15.50 11.04 -7.28
CA THR A 95 16.82 11.38 -7.84
C THR A 95 16.74 12.71 -8.60
N LYS A 96 17.52 13.71 -8.18
CA LYS A 96 17.58 15.02 -8.85
C LYS A 96 17.88 14.84 -10.35
N GLY A 97 17.03 15.44 -11.20
CA GLY A 97 17.15 15.35 -12.66
C GLY A 97 16.56 14.07 -13.28
N CYS A 98 16.10 13.11 -12.49
CA CYS A 98 15.43 11.91 -13.01
C CYS A 98 13.94 12.20 -13.24
N LYS A 99 13.50 12.13 -14.49
CA LYS A 99 12.07 12.21 -14.88
C LYS A 99 11.35 10.86 -14.80
N GLY A 100 11.99 9.87 -14.18
CA GLY A 100 11.44 8.53 -14.04
C GLY A 100 10.31 8.47 -13.03
N ARG A 101 9.43 7.49 -13.22
CA ARG A 101 8.40 7.13 -12.25
C ARG A 101 8.88 5.99 -11.35
N ARG A 102 8.38 5.93 -10.12
CA ARG A 102 8.65 4.85 -9.17
C ARG A 102 7.33 4.21 -8.73
N ASN A 103 7.41 2.92 -8.46
CA ASN A 103 6.27 2.12 -7.99
C ASN A 103 6.66 1.28 -6.79
N VAL A 104 5.65 0.93 -6.01
CA VAL A 104 5.76 0.01 -4.88
C VAL A 104 5.86 -1.42 -5.39
N LYS A 105 6.77 -2.18 -4.80
CA LYS A 105 7.00 -3.60 -5.04
C LYS A 105 7.14 -4.32 -3.70
N THR A 106 6.88 -5.62 -3.72
CA THR A 106 7.06 -6.51 -2.56
C THR A 106 8.36 -7.29 -2.73
N SER A 107 9.17 -7.36 -1.68
CA SER A 107 10.42 -8.11 -1.69
C SER A 107 10.13 -9.61 -1.53
N GLY A 108 10.78 -10.41 -2.36
CA GLY A 108 10.80 -11.88 -2.26
C GLY A 108 12.12 -12.41 -1.68
N LYS A 109 13.03 -11.54 -1.23
CA LYS A 109 14.34 -11.96 -0.71
C LYS A 109 14.20 -12.50 0.71
N GLN A 110 14.87 -13.61 0.99
CA GLN A 110 14.94 -14.18 2.34
C GLN A 110 15.39 -13.12 3.36
N GLY A 111 14.68 -13.02 4.48
CA GLY A 111 14.90 -11.99 5.51
C GLY A 111 14.17 -10.66 5.29
N THR A 112 13.64 -10.40 4.09
CA THR A 112 12.78 -9.22 3.80
C THR A 112 11.54 -9.61 3.01
N VAL A 113 11.13 -10.89 3.08
CA VAL A 113 9.98 -11.39 2.32
C VAL A 113 8.72 -10.66 2.80
N GLY A 114 7.97 -10.10 1.85
CA GLY A 114 6.78 -9.32 2.16
C GLY A 114 7.05 -7.83 2.39
N ASP A 115 8.30 -7.42 2.62
CA ASP A 115 8.63 -6.00 2.81
C ASP A 115 8.41 -5.21 1.52
N LYS A 116 7.82 -4.03 1.67
CA LYS A 116 7.47 -3.15 0.55
C LYS A 116 8.52 -2.10 0.31
N TYR A 117 8.82 -1.85 -0.97
CA TYR A 117 9.82 -0.88 -1.38
C TYR A 117 9.41 -0.15 -2.66
N LEU A 118 9.87 1.09 -2.80
CA LEU A 118 9.74 1.89 -4.00
C LEU A 118 10.95 1.64 -4.91
N LYS A 119 10.70 1.47 -6.20
CA LYS A 119 11.76 1.39 -7.21
C LYS A 119 11.43 2.25 -8.43
N CYS A 120 12.36 3.13 -8.80
CA CYS A 120 12.28 3.87 -10.06
C CYS A 120 12.62 2.95 -11.25
N TYR A 121 11.81 3.00 -12.30
CA TYR A 121 12.03 2.20 -13.50
C TYR A 121 13.13 2.74 -14.41
N THR A 122 13.46 4.04 -14.28
CA THR A 122 14.45 4.70 -15.13
C THR A 122 15.86 4.61 -14.56
N CYS A 123 16.06 5.08 -13.32
CA CYS A 123 17.39 5.10 -12.70
C CYS A 123 17.63 3.97 -11.70
N GLY A 124 16.62 3.12 -11.45
CA GLY A 124 16.74 2.02 -10.49
C GLY A 124 16.77 2.44 -9.02
N ASN A 125 16.61 3.74 -8.72
CA ASN A 125 16.61 4.26 -7.34
C ASN A 125 15.64 3.47 -6.47
N PHE A 126 16.16 2.99 -5.34
CA PHE A 126 15.49 2.10 -4.41
C PHE A 126 15.28 2.81 -3.07
N GLN A 127 14.14 2.58 -2.43
CA GLN A 127 13.85 3.06 -1.08
C GLN A 127 12.85 2.12 -0.41
N TRP A 128 13.04 1.78 0.87
CA TRP A 128 12.02 1.02 1.60
C TRP A 128 10.78 1.88 1.84
N LEU A 129 9.59 1.30 1.67
CA LEU A 129 8.34 2.05 1.80
C LEU A 129 8.18 2.62 3.22
N ARG A 130 8.56 1.84 4.25
CA ARG A 130 8.57 2.29 5.65
C ARG A 130 9.44 3.53 5.89
N GLU A 131 10.53 3.68 5.15
CA GLU A 131 11.43 4.83 5.26
C GLU A 131 10.82 6.04 4.55
N ALA A 132 10.22 5.82 3.38
CA ALA A 132 9.52 6.86 2.64
C ALA A 132 8.34 7.45 3.43
N LYS A 133 7.57 6.60 4.14
CA LYS A 133 6.50 7.05 5.04
C LYS A 133 7.03 7.94 6.17
N LYS A 134 8.10 7.51 6.85
CA LYS A 134 8.74 8.30 7.91
C LYS A 134 9.28 9.64 7.40
N GLU A 135 9.90 9.67 6.22
CA GLU A 135 10.37 10.91 5.60
C GLU A 135 9.20 11.88 5.33
N LYS A 136 8.05 11.36 4.92
CA LYS A 136 6.85 12.17 4.65
C LYS A 136 6.20 12.69 5.92
N GLU A 137 6.06 11.85 6.95
CA GLU A 137 5.56 12.26 8.27
C GLU A 137 6.41 13.39 8.84
N LYS A 138 7.73 13.22 8.81
CA LYS A 138 8.68 14.25 9.24
C LYS A 138 8.56 15.54 8.42
N ALA A 139 8.45 15.45 7.09
CA ALA A 139 8.27 16.64 6.25
C ALA A 139 6.97 17.40 6.55
N THR A 140 5.92 16.67 6.94
CA THR A 140 4.62 17.25 7.33
C THR A 140 4.73 17.96 8.69
N GLU A 141 5.43 17.34 9.64
CA GLU A 141 5.72 17.92 10.95
C GLU A 141 6.60 19.18 10.85
N ASP A 142 7.67 19.13 10.06
CA ASP A 142 8.56 20.27 9.82
C ASP A 142 7.80 21.45 9.19
N PHE A 143 6.89 21.19 8.24
CA PHE A 143 6.04 22.22 7.66
C PHE A 143 5.09 22.83 8.70
N GLN A 144 4.43 22.01 9.51
CA GLN A 144 3.51 22.49 10.53
C GLN A 144 4.23 23.33 11.60
N ASN A 145 5.41 22.89 12.03
CA ASN A 145 6.25 23.63 12.96
C ASN A 145 6.67 24.99 12.39
N HIS A 146 7.00 25.04 11.09
CA HIS A 146 7.33 26.30 10.42
C HIS A 146 6.14 27.26 10.37
N VAL A 147 4.95 26.76 10.03
CA VAL A 147 3.71 27.57 10.02
C VAL A 147 3.38 28.09 11.42
N ASN A 148 3.45 27.25 12.44
CA ASN A 148 3.20 27.64 13.83
C ASN A 148 4.17 28.74 14.28
N ALA A 149 5.46 28.60 13.98
CA ALA A 149 6.46 29.63 14.29
C ALA A 149 6.15 30.97 13.62
N ILE A 150 5.72 30.98 12.35
CA ILE A 150 5.29 32.21 11.66
C ILE A 150 4.07 32.84 12.32
N VAL A 151 3.09 32.04 12.71
CA VAL A 151 1.87 32.54 13.38
C VAL A 151 2.22 33.14 14.74
N THR A 152 3.04 32.47 15.55
CA THR A 152 3.49 32.98 16.85
C THR A 152 4.22 34.32 16.69
N VAL A 153 5.18 34.42 15.77
CA VAL A 153 5.90 35.69 15.52
C VAL A 153 4.95 36.82 15.11
N LYS A 154 3.93 36.52 14.29
CA LYS A 154 2.91 37.50 13.90
C LYS A 154 2.03 37.94 15.07
N MET A 155 1.65 37.01 15.95
CA MET A 155 0.87 37.32 17.15
C MET A 155 1.68 38.18 18.13
N ASP A 156 2.92 37.80 18.41
CA ASP A 156 3.83 38.56 19.28
C ASP A 156 4.05 39.98 18.73
N PHE A 157 4.18 40.12 17.41
CA PHE A 157 4.30 41.42 16.77
C PHE A 157 3.00 42.26 16.89
N GLN A 158 1.83 41.65 16.75
CA GLN A 158 0.56 42.34 16.92
C GLN A 158 0.37 42.80 18.38
N GLU A 159 0.66 41.94 19.36
CA GLU A 159 0.62 42.32 20.78
C GLU A 159 1.61 43.45 21.11
N PHE A 160 2.81 43.40 20.53
CA PHE A 160 3.78 44.50 20.63
C PHE A 160 3.23 45.81 20.03
N CYS A 161 2.63 45.76 18.83
CA CYS A 161 2.00 46.92 18.21
C CYS A 161 0.85 47.48 19.04
N ASP A 162 -0.01 46.63 19.60
CA ASP A 162 -1.15 47.03 20.42
C ASP A 162 -0.69 47.69 21.73
N HIS A 163 0.39 47.18 22.33
CA HIS A 163 1.01 47.78 23.53
C HIS A 163 1.53 49.20 23.27
N PHE A 164 2.17 49.44 22.12
CA PHE A 164 2.69 50.77 21.74
C PHE A 164 1.61 51.72 21.21
N ALA A 165 0.58 51.22 20.53
CA ALA A 165 -0.56 52.01 20.08
C ALA A 165 -1.41 52.53 21.26
N GLY A 166 -1.46 51.78 22.37
CA GLY A 166 -2.11 52.18 23.62
C GLY A 166 -1.33 53.23 24.42
N THR A 167 -0.03 53.43 24.16
CA THR A 167 0.78 54.43 24.87
C THR A 167 0.60 55.81 24.24
N ARG A 168 -0.52 56.48 24.55
CA ARG A 168 -0.64 57.94 24.33
C ARG A 168 0.44 58.63 25.16
N ILE A 169 1.45 59.16 24.48
CA ILE A 169 2.42 60.09 25.06
C ILE A 169 1.63 61.32 25.52
N ASN A 170 1.30 61.39 26.81
CA ASN A 170 0.87 62.63 27.45
C ASN A 170 2.07 63.58 27.44
N LYS A 171 2.15 64.42 26.40
CA LYS A 171 3.01 65.61 26.40
C LYS A 171 2.48 66.55 27.48
N LYS A 172 3.22 66.69 28.57
CA LYS A 172 3.20 67.88 29.42
C LYS A 172 4.51 68.63 29.20
#